data_AF-A0A4Y9FYE7-F1
#
_entry.id   AF-A0A4Y9FYE7-F1
#
_cell.length_a   1.000
_cell.length_b   1.000
_cell.length_c   1.000
_cell.angle_alpha   90.00
_cell.angle_beta   90.00
_cell.angle_gamma   90.00
#
_symmetry.space_group_name_H-M   'P 1'
#
loop_
_entity.id
_entity.type
_entity.pdbx_description
1 polymer ?
#
loop_
_entity_poly.entity_id
_entity_poly.type
_entity_poly.pdbx_seq_one_letter_code
_entity_poly.pdbx_strand_id
1 'polypeptide(L)'
;MSDAQRGNAKHGPHVDDQLEQESRGMVQGAPGAPHAEPFRETEPLPDDTDEAEVETAFRRDGPEVAGGDADPAESEEGAEDD
;
A
#
# COMPACT_ATOMS: atom_id res chain seq x y z
N MET A 1 15.19 -6.98 43.50
CA MET A 1 15.07 -6.35 42.17
C MET A 1 14.36 -7.36 41.28
N SER A 2 13.17 -7.00 40.81
CA SER A 2 12.24 -7.90 40.12
C SER A 2 12.81 -8.34 38.77
N ASP A 3 12.59 -9.62 38.43
CA ASP A 3 12.94 -10.25 37.15
C ASP A 3 12.45 -9.51 35.89
N ALA A 4 11.58 -8.51 36.04
CA ALA A 4 11.11 -7.61 34.98
C ALA A 4 12.22 -6.77 34.32
N GLN A 5 13.45 -6.72 34.86
CA GLN A 5 14.60 -6.07 34.21
C GLN A 5 15.34 -6.98 33.23
N ARG A 6 15.02 -8.27 33.16
CA ARG A 6 15.59 -9.21 32.19
C ARG A 6 14.73 -9.18 30.93
N GLY A 7 15.00 -8.21 30.07
CA GLY A 7 14.59 -8.27 28.67
C GLY A 7 14.86 -9.66 28.09
N ASN A 8 13.94 -10.11 27.24
CA ASN A 8 13.89 -11.41 26.58
C ASN A 8 15.28 -11.99 26.23
N ALA A 9 15.84 -12.84 27.11
CA ALA A 9 17.17 -13.42 26.91
C ALA A 9 17.20 -14.57 25.86
N LYS A 10 16.04 -14.96 25.32
CA LYS A 10 15.92 -16.05 24.34
C LYS A 10 16.46 -15.63 22.98
N HIS A 11 16.18 -14.40 22.60
CA HIS A 11 16.65 -13.77 21.39
C HIS A 11 17.64 -12.71 21.85
N GLY A 12 18.93 -13.05 21.78
CA GLY A 12 19.99 -12.12 22.18
C GLY A 12 19.97 -10.84 21.34
N PRO A 13 20.83 -9.86 21.67
CA PRO A 13 20.87 -8.55 21.01
C PRO A 13 20.97 -8.62 19.48
N HIS A 14 21.53 -9.71 18.94
CA HIS A 14 21.61 -9.95 17.51
C HIS A 14 20.25 -9.99 16.79
N VAL A 15 19.20 -10.54 17.44
CA VAL A 15 17.86 -10.59 16.83
C VAL A 15 17.23 -9.20 16.84
N ASP A 16 17.42 -8.44 17.92
CA ASP A 16 16.97 -7.05 17.99
C ASP A 16 17.69 -6.19 16.93
N ASP A 17 19.00 -6.39 16.75
CA ASP A 17 19.79 -5.72 15.71
C ASP A 17 19.29 -6.05 14.30
N GLN A 18 18.87 -7.30 14.05
CA GLN A 18 18.29 -7.71 12.76
C GLN A 18 16.91 -7.06 12.56
N LEU A 19 16.07 -7.10 13.60
CA LEU A 19 14.72 -6.52 13.54
C LEU A 19 14.77 -5.00 13.33
N GLU A 20 15.72 -4.32 13.96
CA GLU A 20 15.97 -2.90 13.74
C GLU A 20 16.39 -2.63 12.30
N GLN A 21 17.30 -3.42 11.74
CA GLN A 21 17.75 -3.26 10.34
C GLN A 21 16.60 -3.43 9.34
N GLU A 22 15.71 -4.39 9.56
CA GLU A 22 14.56 -4.65 8.69
C GLU A 22 13.48 -3.57 8.80
N SER A 23 13.16 -3.14 10.03
CA SER A 23 12.08 -2.19 10.29
C SER A 23 12.46 -0.72 10.05
N ARG A 24 13.75 -0.36 10.13
CA ARG A 24 14.23 1.02 10.03
C ARG A 24 13.76 1.72 8.75
N GLY A 25 13.80 1.04 7.60
CA GLY A 25 13.37 1.61 6.32
C GLY A 25 11.86 1.85 6.22
N MET A 26 11.04 1.11 6.97
CA MET A 26 9.59 1.33 7.01
C MET A 26 9.23 2.53 7.90
N VAL A 27 9.96 2.72 9.00
CA VAL A 27 9.72 3.80 9.97
C VAL A 27 10.29 5.13 9.51
N GLN A 28 11.52 5.14 9.00
CA GLN A 28 12.20 6.37 8.56
C GLN A 28 11.94 6.70 7.09
N GLY A 29 11.27 5.81 6.36
CA GLY A 29 11.28 5.80 4.90
C GLY A 29 12.61 5.28 4.37
N ALA A 30 12.62 4.77 3.13
CA ALA A 30 13.87 4.51 2.44
C ALA A 30 14.66 5.85 2.42
N PRO A 31 15.99 5.85 2.69
CA PRO A 31 16.80 7.02 2.41
C PRO A 31 16.59 7.32 0.94
N GLY A 32 15.79 8.36 0.68
CA GLY A 32 15.29 8.63 -0.65
C GLY A 32 16.48 8.76 -1.56
N ALA A 33 16.65 7.80 -2.47
CA ALA A 33 17.24 8.16 -3.73
C ALA A 33 16.39 9.35 -4.20
N PRO A 34 16.97 10.53 -4.44
CA PRO A 34 16.19 11.74 -4.70
C PRO A 34 15.29 11.62 -5.94
N HIS A 35 15.48 10.55 -6.69
CA HIS A 35 14.82 10.09 -7.90
C HIS A 35 15.02 8.57 -7.91
N ALA A 36 13.99 7.80 -8.26
CA ALA A 36 14.19 6.38 -8.49
C ALA A 36 14.90 6.21 -9.85
N GLU A 37 15.39 5.01 -10.15
CA GLU A 37 15.79 4.75 -11.54
C GLU A 37 14.58 5.04 -12.47
N PRO A 38 14.74 5.66 -13.64
CA PRO A 38 13.61 6.16 -14.44
C PRO A 38 12.57 5.08 -14.80
N PHE A 39 13.00 3.82 -14.93
CA PHE A 39 12.10 2.69 -15.19
C PHE A 39 11.32 2.18 -13.96
N ARG A 40 11.64 2.71 -12.77
CA ARG A 40 10.95 2.48 -11.50
C ARG A 40 10.13 3.69 -11.06
N GLU A 41 10.28 4.83 -11.74
CA GLU A 41 9.45 6.00 -11.51
C GLU A 41 8.08 5.77 -12.16
N THR A 42 7.02 5.93 -11.37
CA THR A 42 5.67 5.98 -11.91
C THR A 42 5.51 7.26 -12.71
N GLU A 43 4.79 7.19 -13.84
CA GLU A 43 4.45 8.40 -14.60
C GLU A 43 3.69 9.40 -13.73
N PRO A 44 3.87 10.73 -13.95
CA PRO A 44 3.16 11.76 -13.21
C PRO A 44 1.66 11.67 -13.45
N LEU A 45 0.88 12.01 -12.42
CA LEU A 45 -0.57 12.15 -12.56
C LEU A 45 -0.90 13.36 -13.43
N PRO A 46 -2.03 13.33 -14.17
CA PRO A 46 -2.48 14.50 -14.92
C PRO A 46 -2.65 15.73 -14.03
N ASP A 47 -2.27 16.89 -14.53
CA ASP A 47 -2.41 18.18 -13.84
C ASP A 47 -3.09 19.25 -14.73
N ASP A 48 -3.26 20.45 -14.18
CA ASP A 48 -3.95 21.57 -14.85
C ASP A 48 -3.23 22.07 -16.12
N THR A 49 -2.02 21.58 -16.41
CA THR A 49 -1.26 21.90 -17.62
C THR A 49 -1.53 20.93 -18.77
N ASP A 50 -2.14 19.78 -18.49
CA ASP A 50 -2.51 18.78 -19.48
C ASP A 50 -3.81 19.13 -20.24
N GLU A 51 -4.00 18.47 -21.38
CA GLU A 51 -5.23 18.64 -22.17
C GLU A 51 -6.44 18.03 -21.44
N ALA A 52 -7.62 18.65 -21.55
CA ALA A 52 -8.85 18.18 -20.88
C ALA A 52 -9.24 16.73 -21.25
N GLU A 53 -8.80 16.25 -22.41
CA GLU A 53 -8.97 14.85 -22.83
C GLU A 53 -8.17 13.88 -21.95
N VAL A 54 -6.97 14.26 -21.51
CA VAL A 54 -6.11 13.47 -20.62
C VAL A 54 -6.79 13.28 -19.26
N GLU A 55 -7.33 14.36 -18.70
CA GLU A 55 -8.08 14.29 -17.43
C GLU A 55 -9.34 13.42 -17.55
N THR A 56 -10.04 13.54 -18.69
CA THR A 56 -11.24 12.74 -18.98
C THR A 56 -10.91 11.25 -19.12
N ALA A 57 -9.80 10.91 -19.77
CA ALA A 57 -9.34 9.54 -19.94
C ALA A 57 -8.83 8.93 -18.62
N PHE A 58 -8.23 9.74 -17.75
CA PHE A 58 -7.73 9.31 -16.45
C PHE A 58 -8.87 9.05 -15.44
N ARG A 59 -9.94 9.84 -15.48
CA ARG A 59 -11.11 9.64 -14.63
C ARG A 59 -11.85 8.37 -15.06
N ARG A 60 -11.99 7.42 -14.13
CA ARG A 60 -12.77 6.18 -14.31
C ARG A 60 -14.28 6.42 -14.48
N ASP A 61 -14.74 7.67 -14.42
CA ASP A 61 -16.15 8.06 -14.57
C ASP A 61 -16.59 8.25 -16.04
N GLY A 62 -15.80 7.76 -17.00
CA GLY A 62 -16.22 7.64 -18.39
C GLY A 62 -17.51 6.82 -18.54
N PRO A 63 -18.22 6.92 -19.68
CA PRO A 63 -19.44 6.14 -19.91
C PRO A 63 -19.14 4.67 -19.61
N GLU A 64 -19.96 4.07 -18.75
CA GLU A 64 -19.86 2.66 -18.34
C GLU A 64 -19.57 1.81 -19.59
N VAL A 65 -18.32 1.36 -19.73
CA VAL A 65 -17.96 0.44 -20.79
C VAL A 65 -18.52 -0.90 -20.32
N ALA A 66 -19.72 -1.23 -20.80
CA ALA A 66 -20.37 -2.50 -20.50
C ALA A 66 -19.47 -3.65 -20.98
N GLY A 67 -18.63 -4.20 -20.09
CA GLY A 67 -17.82 -5.37 -20.42
C GLY A 67 -16.71 -5.67 -19.42
N GLY A 68 -16.99 -6.62 -18.51
CA GLY A 68 -16.03 -7.37 -17.70
C GLY A 68 -15.40 -6.54 -16.57
N ASP A 69 -15.55 -6.83 -15.29
CA ASP A 69 -15.71 -8.11 -14.62
C ASP A 69 -16.57 -7.87 -13.38
N ALA A 70 -17.65 -8.65 -13.24
CA ALA A 70 -18.39 -8.70 -11.99
C ALA A 70 -17.51 -9.41 -10.96
N ASP A 71 -17.00 -8.65 -9.99
CA ASP A 71 -16.36 -9.18 -8.78
C ASP A 71 -17.46 -9.73 -7.85
N PRO A 72 -17.53 -11.05 -7.58
CA PRO A 72 -18.53 -11.59 -6.67
C PRO A 72 -17.99 -11.54 -5.24
N ALA A 73 -18.09 -10.38 -4.59
CA ALA A 73 -17.96 -10.25 -3.15
C ALA A 73 -19.38 -10.18 -2.55
N GLU A 74 -19.95 -11.31 -2.14
CA GLU A 74 -19.97 -11.81 -0.76
C GLU A 74 -21.17 -11.27 0.04
N SER A 75 -22.17 -12.17 0.15
CA SER A 75 -22.96 -12.50 1.34
C SER A 75 -23.98 -11.52 1.96
N GLU A 76 -24.91 -12.15 2.70
CA GLU A 76 -25.93 -11.66 3.64
C GLU A 76 -27.08 -10.84 3.00
N GLU A 77 -28.38 -11.15 3.12
CA GLU A 77 -29.23 -11.60 4.23
C GLU A 77 -30.68 -11.77 3.65
N GLY A 78 -31.42 -12.89 3.80
CA GLY A 78 -32.26 -13.23 4.95
C GLY A 78 -33.77 -13.29 4.57
N ALA A 79 -34.41 -14.46 4.81
CA ALA A 79 -35.89 -14.74 4.86
C ALA A 79 -36.70 -14.47 3.56
N GLU A 80 -37.79 -15.13 3.15
CA GLU A 80 -38.96 -15.80 3.76
C GLU A 80 -39.70 -16.57 2.62
N ASP A 81 -39.94 -17.88 2.71
CA ASP A 81 -41.23 -18.57 2.93
C ASP A 81 -42.47 -18.00 2.19
N ASP A 82 -42.94 -18.70 1.12
CA ASP A 82 -44.35 -19.04 0.82
C ASP A 82 -44.46 -20.14 -0.27
#